data_AF-A0A401TZY1-F1
#
_entry.id   AF-A0A401TZY1-F1
#
_cell.length_a   1.000
_cell.length_b   1.000
_cell.length_c   1.000
_cell.angle_alpha   90.00
_cell.angle_beta   90.00
_cell.angle_gamma   90.00
#
_symmetry.space_group_name_H-M   'P 1'
#
loop_
_entity.id
_entity.type
_entity.pdbx_description
1 polymer ?
#
loop_
_entity_poly.entity_id
_entity_poly.type
_entity_poly.pdbx_seq_one_letter_code
_entity_poly.pdbx_strand_id
1 'polypeptide(L)'
;WQFAPTKKFDGADFGKFLELLPRKLDGRALRHVVEVRHDSFCVPEFIALIREHEVPVVFAEHGKYPAIADVASDFVYARLQKGNDELKTCYPPKQLDAWAKRFQDWAAGGEPDDLPKVDKSAPKKAPRDVFAYVIHEGKIRAPAGAMELIERV
;
A
#
# COMPACT_ATOMS: atom_id res chain seq x y z
N TRP A 1 -3.77 8.72 -5.17
CA TRP A 1 -2.92 9.68 -5.88
C TRP A 1 -1.62 9.01 -6.28
N GLN A 2 -1.42 8.73 -7.57
CA GLN A 2 -0.20 8.09 -8.05
C GLN A 2 0.74 9.14 -8.62
N PHE A 3 1.96 9.22 -8.08
CA PHE A 3 2.97 10.20 -8.48
C PHE A 3 3.87 9.64 -9.58
N ALA A 4 4.34 10.54 -10.45
CA ALA A 4 5.35 10.22 -11.45
C ALA A 4 6.66 9.77 -10.77
N PRO A 5 7.42 8.83 -11.37
CA PRO A 5 8.70 8.38 -10.82
C PRO A 5 9.77 9.48 -10.80
N THR A 6 9.56 10.60 -11.49
CA THR A 6 10.44 11.78 -11.46
C THR A 6 10.14 12.73 -10.30
N LYS A 7 9.01 12.58 -9.62
CA LYS A 7 8.67 13.41 -8.45
C LYS A 7 9.55 12.95 -7.29
N LYS A 8 10.45 13.82 -6.84
CA LYS A 8 11.22 13.64 -5.61
C LYS A 8 10.45 14.16 -4.41
N PHE A 9 10.77 13.61 -3.24
CA PHE A 9 10.24 14.06 -1.97
C PHE A 9 10.78 15.46 -1.67
N ASP A 10 9.86 16.37 -1.38
CA ASP A 10 10.07 17.70 -0.85
C ASP A 10 8.98 17.85 0.21
N GLY A 11 9.36 17.88 1.48
CA GLY A 11 8.39 17.85 2.58
C GLY A 11 7.46 19.06 2.57
N ALA A 12 7.93 20.23 2.17
CA ALA A 12 7.12 21.45 2.15
C ALA A 12 6.10 21.42 1.01
N ASP A 13 6.52 21.01 -0.19
CA ASP A 13 5.61 20.88 -1.34
C ASP A 13 4.61 19.73 -1.13
N PHE A 14 5.08 18.57 -0.66
CA PHE A 14 4.23 17.41 -0.43
C PHE A 14 3.24 17.62 0.71
N GLY A 15 3.66 18.29 1.80
CA GLY A 15 2.76 18.68 2.90
C GLY A 15 1.61 19.56 2.42
N LYS A 16 1.91 20.61 1.64
CA LYS A 16 0.87 21.47 1.02
C LYS A 16 -0.09 20.67 0.14
N PHE A 17 0.41 19.70 -0.62
CA PHE A 17 -0.46 18.80 -1.39
C PHE A 17 -1.42 18.03 -0.48
N LEU A 18 -0.93 17.46 0.64
CA LEU A 18 -1.76 16.73 1.61
C LEU A 18 -2.80 17.63 2.29
N GLU A 19 -2.44 18.88 2.64
CA GLU A 19 -3.35 19.88 3.21
C GLU A 19 -4.55 20.19 2.28
N LEU A 20 -4.32 20.19 0.97
CA LEU A 20 -5.34 20.49 -0.04
C LEU A 20 -6.29 19.31 -0.32
N LEU A 21 -6.03 18.12 0.23
CA LEU A 21 -6.88 16.96 0.00
C LEU A 21 -8.22 17.11 0.75
N PRO A 22 -9.37 17.14 0.04
CA PRO A 22 -10.66 17.35 0.69
C PRO A 22 -11.02 16.14 1.57
N ARG A 23 -11.39 16.37 2.83
CA ARG A 23 -11.84 15.30 3.74
C ARG A 23 -13.25 14.82 3.45
N LYS A 24 -14.06 15.64 2.78
CA LYS A 24 -15.45 15.35 2.44
C LYS A 24 -15.80 15.89 1.06
N LEU A 25 -16.69 15.18 0.36
CA LEU A 25 -17.33 15.63 -0.88
C LEU A 25 -18.81 15.22 -0.82
N ASP A 26 -19.72 16.17 -1.02
CA ASP A 26 -21.18 15.96 -0.96
C ASP A 26 -21.64 15.18 0.29
N GLY A 27 -21.09 15.55 1.45
CA GLY A 27 -21.41 14.92 2.74
C GLY A 27 -20.76 13.55 2.98
N ARG A 28 -20.05 12.98 2.01
CA ARG A 28 -19.34 11.69 2.12
C ARG A 28 -17.90 11.91 2.57
N ALA A 29 -17.45 11.14 3.56
CA ALA A 29 -16.05 11.13 3.97
C ALA A 29 -15.18 10.55 2.84
N LEU A 30 -14.04 11.18 2.57
CA LEU A 30 -13.06 10.72 1.59
C LEU A 30 -11.83 10.17 2.31
N ARG A 31 -11.36 9.01 1.85
CA ARG A 31 -10.07 8.42 2.25
C ARG A 31 -9.11 8.53 1.08
N HIS A 32 -7.99 9.20 1.31
CA HIS A 32 -6.95 9.40 0.30
C HIS A 32 -5.79 8.46 0.55
N VAL A 33 -5.12 8.04 -0.52
CA VAL A 33 -3.90 7.24 -0.45
C VAL A 33 -2.90 7.76 -1.48
N VAL A 34 -1.60 7.69 -1.20
CA VAL A 34 -0.54 8.16 -2.10
C VAL A 34 0.35 6.99 -2.57
N GLU A 35 0.62 6.89 -3.86
CA GLU A 35 1.58 5.93 -4.42
C GLU A 35 2.79 6.71 -4.92
N VAL A 36 3.91 6.54 -4.23
CA VAL A 36 5.20 7.18 -4.56
C VAL A 36 6.12 6.19 -5.26
N ARG A 37 6.92 6.67 -6.20
CA ARG A 37 7.71 5.82 -7.11
C ARG A 37 9.20 6.19 -7.16
N HIS A 38 9.67 6.93 -6.17
CA HIS A 38 11.02 7.45 -6.11
C HIS A 38 11.60 7.25 -4.70
N ASP A 39 12.83 6.77 -4.60
CA ASP A 39 13.45 6.36 -3.33
C ASP A 39 13.64 7.49 -2.32
N SER A 40 13.65 8.75 -2.78
CA SER A 40 13.68 9.92 -1.89
C SER A 40 12.53 9.98 -0.90
N PHE A 41 11.43 9.25 -1.13
CA PHE A 41 10.32 9.14 -0.18
C PHE A 41 10.59 8.13 0.94
N CYS A 42 11.66 7.33 0.86
CA CYS A 42 12.02 6.35 1.88
C CYS A 42 12.75 7.02 3.06
N VAL A 43 12.13 8.05 3.65
CA VAL A 43 12.68 8.83 4.77
C VAL A 43 11.62 9.01 5.87
N PRO A 44 12.00 9.03 7.17
CA PRO A 44 11.04 9.14 8.27
C PRO A 44 10.15 10.38 8.21
N GLU A 45 10.63 11.49 7.64
CA GLU A 45 9.88 12.74 7.49
C GLU A 45 8.64 12.56 6.59
N PHE A 46 8.76 11.74 5.54
CA PHE A 46 7.61 11.38 4.71
C PHE A 46 6.59 10.58 5.51
N ILE A 47 7.04 9.59 6.29
CA ILE A 47 6.18 8.75 7.14
C ILE A 47 5.45 9.59 8.20
N ALA A 48 6.14 10.56 8.81
CA ALA A 48 5.54 11.49 9.75
C ALA A 48 4.42 12.31 9.10
N LEU A 49 4.67 12.90 7.92
CA LEU A 49 3.67 13.68 7.20
C LEU A 49 2.42 12.86 6.84
N ILE A 50 2.60 11.65 6.27
CA ILE A 50 1.43 10.84 5.90
C ILE A 50 0.61 10.37 7.10
N ARG A 51 1.24 10.21 8.28
CA ARG A 51 0.55 9.92 9.55
C ARG A 51 -0.21 11.11 10.09
N GLU A 52 0.40 12.29 10.09
CA GLU A 52 -0.25 13.53 10.51
C GLU A 52 -1.52 13.81 9.70
N HIS A 53 -1.46 13.53 8.39
CA HIS A 53 -2.60 13.71 7.50
C HIS A 53 -3.49 12.47 7.38
N GLU A 54 -3.20 11.34 8.02
CA GLU A 54 -3.97 10.08 7.89
C GLU A 54 -4.14 9.60 6.43
N VAL A 55 -3.15 9.88 5.56
CA VAL A 55 -3.14 9.55 4.12
C VAL A 55 -2.09 8.47 3.87
N PRO A 56 -2.42 7.17 3.94
CA PRO A 56 -1.40 6.14 3.89
C PRO A 56 -0.71 6.07 2.52
N VAL A 57 0.49 5.49 2.52
CA VAL A 57 1.20 5.14 1.30
C VAL A 57 0.66 3.82 0.75
N VAL A 58 0.56 3.70 -0.57
CA VAL A 58 0.29 2.44 -1.23
C VAL A 58 1.51 1.54 -1.06
N PHE A 59 1.32 0.36 -0.47
CA PHE A 59 2.31 -0.69 -0.56
C PHE A 59 2.31 -1.23 -2.00
N ALA A 60 3.35 -0.94 -2.76
CA ALA A 60 3.51 -1.40 -4.14
C ALA A 60 4.54 -2.53 -4.22
N GLU A 61 4.08 -3.75 -4.49
CA GLU A 61 4.97 -4.87 -4.82
C GLU A 61 5.45 -4.70 -6.27
N HIS A 62 6.41 -3.80 -6.52
CA HIS A 62 6.91 -3.49 -7.86
C HIS A 62 8.38 -3.94 -8.04
N GLY A 63 8.79 -4.25 -9.27
CA GLY A 63 10.17 -4.64 -9.58
C GLY A 63 11.18 -3.49 -9.63
N LYS A 64 10.77 -2.24 -9.38
CA LYS A 64 11.58 -1.03 -9.63
C LYS A 64 11.34 0.06 -8.59
N TYR A 65 10.09 0.26 -8.19
CA TYR A 65 9.72 1.31 -7.25
C TYR A 65 9.85 0.82 -5.80
N PRO A 66 10.09 1.74 -4.85
CA PRO A 66 10.24 1.36 -3.45
C PRO A 66 8.95 0.76 -2.91
N ALA A 67 9.10 -0.29 -2.11
CA ALA A 67 8.03 -0.79 -1.27
C ALA A 67 8.15 -0.12 0.11
N ILE A 68 7.06 0.48 0.58
CA ILE A 68 6.97 1.16 1.87
C ILE A 68 5.75 0.57 2.58
N ALA A 69 5.99 -0.21 3.64
CA ALA A 69 4.95 -0.94 4.37
C ALA A 69 4.51 -0.25 5.68
N ASP A 70 5.04 0.96 5.94
CA ASP A 70 4.68 1.76 7.10
C ASP A 70 3.18 2.04 7.17
N VAL A 71 2.57 1.64 8.29
CA VAL A 71 1.17 1.97 8.58
C VAL A 71 1.07 3.44 8.97
N ALA A 72 0.15 4.15 8.32
CA ALA A 72 -0.06 5.58 8.51
C ALA A 72 -1.53 6.02 8.67
N SER A 73 -2.48 5.09 8.63
CA SER A 73 -3.91 5.40 8.77
C SER A 73 -4.69 4.18 9.28
N ASP A 74 -6.02 4.30 9.34
CA ASP A 74 -6.96 3.24 9.73
C ASP A 74 -7.17 2.16 8.64
N PHE A 75 -6.49 2.29 7.50
CA PHE A 75 -6.52 1.34 6.41
C PHE A 75 -5.15 1.15 5.75
N VAL A 76 -5.00 0.03 5.06
CA VAL A 76 -3.85 -0.30 4.21
C VAL A 76 -4.33 -0.45 2.77
N TYR A 77 -3.51 0.00 1.83
CA TYR A 77 -3.76 -0.15 0.40
C TYR A 77 -2.57 -0.82 -0.27
N ALA A 78 -2.76 -2.04 -0.76
CA ALA A 78 -1.71 -2.85 -1.38
C ALA A 78 -1.98 -3.06 -2.87
N ARG A 79 -0.93 -2.93 -3.68
CA ARG A 79 -0.93 -3.25 -5.10
C ARG A 79 0.13 -4.29 -5.37
N LEU A 80 -0.32 -5.50 -5.70
CA LEU A 80 0.55 -6.61 -6.07
C LEU A 80 0.83 -6.55 -7.56
N GLN A 81 2.08 -6.20 -7.93
CA GLN A 81 2.43 -5.84 -9.31
C GLN A 81 3.45 -6.78 -9.97
N LYS A 82 3.74 -7.93 -9.36
CA LYS A 82 4.71 -8.93 -9.85
C LYS A 82 4.06 -10.23 -10.30
N GLY A 83 2.83 -10.15 -10.79
CA GLY A 83 2.11 -11.30 -11.33
C GLY A 83 2.81 -11.94 -12.54
N ASN A 84 2.45 -13.18 -12.85
CA ASN A 84 2.97 -13.94 -13.99
C ASN A 84 1.80 -14.54 -14.79
N ASP A 85 1.77 -14.27 -16.11
CA ASP A 85 0.72 -14.75 -17.02
C ASP A 85 0.73 -16.27 -17.25
N GLU A 86 1.89 -16.91 -17.06
CA GLU A 86 2.06 -18.37 -17.17
C GLU A 86 1.41 -19.12 -16.00
N LEU A 87 1.22 -18.44 -14.86
CA LEU A 87 0.59 -19.01 -13.67
C LEU A 87 -0.92 -18.76 -13.72
N LYS A 88 -1.72 -19.84 -13.67
CA LYS A 88 -3.19 -19.74 -13.71
C LYS A 88 -3.78 -18.76 -12.68
N THR A 89 -3.11 -18.61 -11.54
CA THR A 89 -3.51 -17.79 -10.39
C THR A 89 -2.68 -16.52 -10.25
N CYS A 90 -1.93 -16.10 -11.30
CA CYS A 90 -1.05 -14.93 -11.30
C CYS A 90 0.20 -15.05 -10.40
N TYR A 91 0.08 -15.68 -9.23
CA TYR A 91 1.16 -15.95 -8.28
C TYR A 91 1.22 -17.44 -7.95
N PRO A 92 2.40 -17.96 -7.55
CA PRO A 92 2.53 -19.31 -7.00
C PRO A 92 1.75 -19.46 -5.69
N PRO A 93 1.22 -20.66 -5.37
CA PRO A 93 0.43 -20.89 -4.16
C PRO A 93 1.08 -20.38 -2.86
N LYS A 94 2.38 -20.64 -2.68
CA LYS A 94 3.12 -20.19 -1.48
C LYS A 94 3.18 -18.66 -1.34
N GLN A 95 3.23 -17.93 -2.46
CA GLN A 95 3.22 -16.47 -2.42
C GLN A 95 1.82 -15.93 -2.12
N LEU A 96 0.78 -16.62 -2.60
CA LEU A 96 -0.61 -16.29 -2.26
C LEU A 96 -0.89 -16.52 -0.77
N ASP A 97 -0.37 -17.61 -0.18
CA ASP A 97 -0.42 -17.84 1.28
C ASP A 97 0.28 -16.73 2.06
N ALA A 98 1.48 -16.34 1.63
CA ALA A 98 2.22 -15.26 2.27
C ALA A 98 1.45 -13.93 2.17
N TRP A 99 0.86 -13.62 1.02
CA TRP A 99 0.05 -12.41 0.84
C TRP A 99 -1.21 -12.42 1.70
N ALA A 100 -1.95 -13.54 1.74
CA ALA A 100 -3.12 -13.70 2.59
C ALA A 100 -2.77 -13.48 4.07
N LYS A 101 -1.68 -14.08 4.55
CA LYS A 101 -1.18 -13.85 5.91
C LYS A 101 -0.87 -12.38 6.18
N ARG A 102 -0.16 -11.71 5.27
CA ARG A 102 0.17 -10.27 5.41
C ARG A 102 -1.09 -9.40 5.50
N PHE A 103 -2.10 -9.70 4.69
CA PHE A 103 -3.39 -9.01 4.75
C PHE A 103 -4.10 -9.22 6.08
N GLN A 104 -4.13 -10.45 6.58
CA GLN A 104 -4.71 -10.77 7.88
C GLN A 104 -3.95 -10.10 9.03
N ASP A 105 -2.62 -10.04 8.99
CA ASP A 105 -1.80 -9.36 9.99
C ASP A 105 -2.11 -7.85 10.03
N TRP A 106 -2.20 -7.19 8.87
CA TRP A 106 -2.62 -5.79 8.80
C TRP A 106 -4.05 -5.58 9.29
N ALA A 107 -4.99 -6.45 8.89
CA ALA A 107 -6.40 -6.37 9.25
C ALA A 107 -6.62 -6.53 10.76
N ALA A 108 -5.85 -7.41 11.41
CA ALA A 108 -5.85 -7.60 12.86
C ALA A 108 -5.21 -6.43 13.64
N GLY A 109 -4.66 -5.43 12.94
CA GLY A 109 -4.01 -4.27 13.54
C GLY A 109 -2.51 -4.42 13.78
N GLY A 110 -1.92 -5.53 13.35
CA GLY A 110 -0.48 -5.75 13.33
C GLY A 110 0.20 -5.16 12.09
N GLU A 111 1.42 -5.61 11.86
CA GLU A 111 2.22 -5.36 10.67
C GLU A 111 2.94 -6.67 10.30
N PRO A 112 3.08 -7.00 9.00
CA PRO A 112 4.00 -8.03 8.56
C PRO A 112 5.44 -7.75 8.99
N ASP A 113 6.16 -8.79 9.36
CA ASP A 113 7.56 -8.72 9.79
C ASP A 113 8.57 -8.82 8.63
N ASP A 114 8.09 -9.20 7.44
CA ASP A 114 8.90 -9.48 6.27
C ASP A 114 8.84 -8.39 5.18
N LEU A 115 8.12 -7.30 5.42
CA LEU A 115 8.00 -6.17 4.49
C LEU A 115 8.87 -4.97 4.89
N PRO A 116 9.42 -4.22 3.92
CA PRO A 116 10.29 -3.09 4.20
C PRO A 116 9.50 -1.93 4.84
N LYS A 117 10.03 -1.43 5.96
CA LYS A 117 9.57 -0.21 6.62
C LYS A 117 10.67 0.84 6.67
N VAL A 118 10.27 2.09 6.56
CA VAL A 118 11.12 3.28 6.65
C VAL A 118 11.27 3.69 8.12
N ASP A 119 10.16 3.75 8.85
CA ASP A 119 10.13 4.00 10.29
C ASP A 119 9.91 2.68 11.06
N LYS A 120 10.73 2.48 12.08
CA LYS A 120 10.68 1.28 12.93
C LYS A 120 9.66 1.41 14.06
N SER A 121 9.05 2.57 14.25
CA SER A 121 7.97 2.74 15.23
C SER A 121 6.83 1.77 14.95
N ALA A 122 6.31 1.18 16.03
CA ALA A 122 5.14 0.31 15.94
C ALA A 122 3.88 1.18 15.87
N PRO A 123 2.96 0.93 14.91
CA PRO A 123 1.69 1.62 14.87
C PRO A 123 0.82 1.17 16.04
N LYS A 124 -0.19 1.98 16.34
CA LYS A 124 -1.23 1.58 17.28
C LYS A 124 -1.89 0.29 16.79
N LYS A 125 -1.96 -0.72 17.68
CA LYS A 125 -2.70 -1.96 17.44
C LYS A 125 -4.20 -1.66 17.44
N ALA A 126 -4.78 -1.60 16.26
CA ALA A 126 -6.20 -1.43 16.03
C ALA A 126 -6.56 -2.08 14.69
N PRO A 127 -7.72 -2.77 14.57
CA PRO A 127 -8.14 -3.36 13.31
C PRO A 127 -8.17 -2.34 12.16
N ARG A 128 -7.88 -2.80 10.93
CA ARG A 128 -7.79 -1.92 9.75
C ARG A 128 -8.50 -2.53 8.56
N ASP A 129 -9.06 -1.68 7.72
CA ASP A 129 -9.47 -2.11 6.38
C ASP A 129 -8.22 -2.41 5.53
N VAL A 130 -8.26 -3.50 4.76
CA VAL A 130 -7.17 -3.85 3.82
C VAL A 130 -7.73 -3.90 2.41
N PHE A 131 -7.27 -2.98 1.57
CA PHE A 131 -7.61 -2.94 0.15
C PHE A 131 -6.44 -3.50 -0.66
N ALA A 132 -6.60 -4.71 -1.21
CA ALA A 132 -5.55 -5.37 -1.99
C ALA A 132 -5.97 -5.54 -3.46
N TYR A 133 -5.07 -5.21 -4.38
CA TYR A 133 -5.31 -5.32 -5.82
C TYR A 133 -4.19 -6.09 -6.50
N VAL A 134 -4.53 -7.13 -7.25
CA VAL A 134 -3.61 -7.79 -8.19
C VAL A 134 -3.66 -7.05 -9.52
N ILE A 135 -2.53 -6.49 -9.97
CA ILE A 135 -2.49 -5.58 -11.13
C ILE A 135 -1.12 -5.56 -11.82
N HIS A 136 -1.01 -4.81 -12.93
CA HIS A 136 0.22 -4.53 -13.69
C HIS A 136 0.80 -5.72 -14.46
N GLU A 137 1.46 -6.66 -13.80
CA GLU A 137 1.99 -7.88 -14.42
C GLU A 137 1.02 -9.04 -14.18
N GLY A 138 1.03 -10.04 -15.06
CA GLY A 138 0.06 -11.13 -14.97
C GLY A 138 -1.37 -10.70 -15.31
N LYS A 139 -1.55 -9.67 -16.16
CA LYS A 139 -2.84 -8.96 -16.33
C LYS A 139 -4.01 -9.89 -16.66
N ILE A 140 -3.79 -10.87 -17.51
CA ILE A 140 -4.86 -11.81 -17.91
C ILE A 140 -5.19 -12.80 -16.78
N ARG A 141 -4.28 -12.97 -15.80
CA ARG A 141 -4.43 -13.84 -14.62
C ARG A 141 -4.78 -13.07 -13.36
N ALA A 142 -4.69 -11.75 -13.36
CA ALA A 142 -4.97 -10.92 -12.19
C ALA A 142 -6.34 -11.19 -11.54
N PRO A 143 -7.46 -11.35 -12.29
CA PRO A 143 -8.74 -11.72 -11.69
C PRO A 143 -8.69 -13.08 -10.98
N ALA A 144 -8.05 -14.08 -11.58
CA ALA A 144 -7.91 -15.40 -10.98
C ALA A 144 -7.03 -15.36 -9.72
N GLY A 145 -5.96 -14.57 -9.71
CA GLY A 145 -5.14 -14.35 -8.52
C GLY A 145 -5.88 -13.62 -7.40
N ALA A 146 -6.73 -12.65 -7.74
CA ALA A 146 -7.57 -11.96 -6.76
C ALA A 146 -8.63 -12.89 -6.16
N MET A 147 -9.30 -13.70 -6.98
CA MET A 147 -10.26 -14.72 -6.52
C MET A 147 -9.59 -15.73 -5.59
N GLU A 148 -8.39 -16.21 -5.96
CA GLU A 148 -7.64 -17.15 -5.13
C GLU A 148 -7.18 -16.53 -3.80
N LEU A 149 -6.90 -15.22 -3.75
CA LEU A 149 -6.64 -14.52 -2.49
C LEU A 149 -7.92 -14.39 -1.65
N ILE A 150 -9.08 -14.13 -2.26
CA ILE A 150 -10.37 -14.03 -1.56
C ILE A 150 -10.70 -15.34 -0.83
N GLU A 151 -10.44 -16.50 -1.45
CA GLU A 151 -10.69 -17.81 -0.83
C GLU A 151 -9.75 -18.10 0.36
N ARG A 152 -8.63 -17.38 0.48
CA ARG A 152 -7.60 -17.61 1.51
C ARG A 152 -7.71 -16.69 2.72
N VAL A 153 -8.44 -15.58 2.61
CA VAL A 153 -8.49 -14.53 3.65
C VAL A 153 -9.68 -14.64 4.57
#